data_AF-A0A9D8DFM5-F1
#
_entry.id   AF-A0A9D8DFM5-F1
#
_cell.length_a   1.000
_cell.length_b   1.000
_cell.length_c   1.000
_cell.angle_alpha   90.00
_cell.angle_beta   90.00
_cell.angle_gamma   90.00
#
_symmetry.space_group_name_H-M   'P 1'
#
loop_
_entity.id
_entity.type
_entity.pdbx_description
1 polymer ?
#
loop_
_entity_poly.entity_id
_entity_poly.type
_entity_poly.pdbx_seq_one_letter_code
_entity_poly.pdbx_strand_id
1 'polypeptide(L)' 'MQGEEFYRLVVLPEHRRRGIAAALVAEGERRLSARGARRATALLVRDHEHAVGFWRAAGFEPDEKVARSVKMLS' A
#
# COMPACT_ATOMS: atom_id res chain seq x y z
N MET A 1 2.89 -9.02 -16.76
CA MET A 1 2.63 -7.70 -16.14
C MET A 1 3.48 -7.62 -14.88
N GLN A 2 4.47 -6.72 -14.84
CA GLN A 2 5.23 -6.49 -13.61
C GLN A 2 4.32 -5.71 -12.65
N GLY A 3 3.96 -6.31 -11.51
CA GLY A 3 3.10 -5.67 -10.52
C GLY A 3 3.85 -4.53 -9.83
N GLU A 4 3.39 -3.30 -10.05
CA GLU A 4 3.84 -2.09 -9.36
C GLU A 4 3.05 -1.88 -8.04
N GLU A 5 2.50 -2.93 -7.44
CA GLU A 5 1.50 -2.82 -6.38
C GLU A 5 1.82 -3.61 -5.12
N PHE A 6 1.46 -3.04 -3.97
CA PHE A 6 1.41 -3.76 -2.70
C PHE A 6 0.07 -4.48 -2.58
N TYR A 7 0.08 -5.83 -2.64
CA TYR A 7 -1.16 -6.61 -2.56
C TYR A 7 -1.75 -6.67 -1.14
N ARG A 8 -0.92 -6.87 -0.12
CA ARG A 8 -1.34 -6.90 1.30
C ARG A 8 -0.18 -6.51 2.20
N LEU A 9 -0.45 -5.59 3.13
CA LEU A 9 0.46 -5.21 4.21
C LEU A 9 -0.30 -5.29 5.53
N VAL A 10 0.16 -6.13 6.45
CA VAL A 10 -0.45 -6.30 7.77
C VAL A 10 0.64 -6.36 8.82
N VAL A 11 0.46 -5.61 9.91
CA VAL A 11 1.24 -5.73 11.13
C VAL A 11 0.28 -6.17 12.24
N LEU A 12 0.63 -7.26 12.91
CA LEU A 12 -0.08 -7.76 14.09
C LEU A 12 -0.26 -6.64 15.13
N PRO A 13 -1.44 -6.50 15.76
CA PRO A 13 -1.73 -5.41 16.71
C PRO A 13 -0.62 -5.16 17.75
N GLU A 14 -0.11 -6.22 18.36
CA GLU A 14 0.95 -6.24 19.37
C GLU A 14 2.32 -5.76 18.87
N HIS A 15 2.50 -5.68 17.55
CA HIS A 15 3.73 -5.24 16.89
C HIS A 15 3.59 -3.86 16.21
N ARG A 16 2.43 -3.19 16.32
CA ARG A 16 2.20 -1.87 15.73
C ARG A 16 3.05 -0.80 16.41
N ARG A 17 3.20 0.36 15.74
CA ARG A 17 3.95 1.54 16.21
C ARG A 17 5.45 1.31 16.45
N ARG A 18 6.01 0.23 15.89
CA ARG A 18 7.43 -0.13 15.96
C ARG A 18 8.20 0.10 14.65
N GLY A 19 7.62 0.83 13.69
CA GLY A 19 8.24 1.11 12.38
C GLY A 19 8.22 -0.05 11.38
N ILE A 20 7.67 -1.22 11.74
CA ILE A 20 7.67 -2.43 10.87
C ILE A 20 7.01 -2.17 9.52
N ALA A 21 5.82 -1.55 9.51
CA ALA A 21 5.10 -1.26 8.27
C ALA A 21 5.90 -0.32 7.35
N ALA A 22 6.54 0.71 7.92
CA ALA A 22 7.37 1.64 7.17
C ALA A 22 8.61 0.96 6.57
N ALA A 23 9.27 0.08 7.34
CA ALA A 23 10.41 -0.68 6.85
C ALA A 23 10.04 -1.62 5.69
N LEU A 24 8.86 -2.26 5.77
CA LEU A 24 8.35 -3.12 4.70
C LEU A 24 8.02 -2.32 3.43
N VAL A 25 7.43 -1.12 3.57
CA VAL A 25 7.15 -0.23 2.43
C VAL A 25 8.45 0.22 1.76
N ALA A 26 9.42 0.72 2.53
CA ALA A 26 10.70 1.18 2.00
C ALA A 26 11.46 0.07 1.23
N GLU A 27 11.46 -1.16 1.76
CA GLU A 27 12.08 -2.29 1.06
C GLU A 27 11.30 -2.69 -0.21
N GLY A 28 9.97 -2.58 -0.19
CA GLY A 28 9.12 -2.78 -1.36
C GLY A 28 9.43 -1.76 -2.46
N GLU A 29 9.48 -0.48 -2.11
CA GLU A 29 9.85 0.62 -3.02
C GLU A 29 11.23 0.40 -3.62
N ARG A 30 12.24 0.09 -2.79
CA ARG A 30 13.59 -0.20 -3.26
C ARG A 30 13.62 -1.33 -4.31
N ARG A 31 12.85 -2.40 -4.09
CA ARG A 31 12.75 -3.53 -5.04
C ARG A 31 12.02 -3.15 -6.32
N LEU A 32 10.96 -2.35 -6.23
CA LEU A 32 10.22 -1.84 -7.38
C LEU A 32 11.10 -0.93 -8.23
N SER A 33 11.79 0.03 -7.62
CA SER A 33 12.72 0.93 -8.30
C SER A 33 13.87 0.17 -8.97
N ALA A 34 14.44 -0.85 -8.31
CA ALA A 34 15.49 -1.69 -8.89
C ALA A 34 15.03 -2.46 -10.16
N ARG A 35 13.71 -2.62 -10.34
CA ARG A 35 13.10 -3.25 -11.53
C ARG A 35 12.62 -2.23 -12.57
N GLY A 36 12.89 -0.94 -12.35
CA GLY A 36 12.50 0.14 -13.26
C GLY A 36 11.07 0.64 -13.10
N ALA A 37 10.37 0.25 -12.01
CA ALA A 37 9.06 0.82 -11.70
C ALA A 37 9.18 2.33 -11.44
N ARG A 38 8.23 3.09 -11.97
CA ARG A 38 8.19 4.56 -11.80
C ARG A 38 7.15 5.01 -10.78
N ARG A 39 6.26 4.09 -10.38
CA ARG A 39 5.23 4.32 -9.37
C ARG A 39 5.03 3.05 -8.55
N ALA A 40 4.48 3.23 -7.35
CA ALA A 40 3.96 2.16 -6.53
C ALA A 40 2.48 2.47 -6.22
N THR A 41 1.63 1.46 -6.31
CA THR A 41 0.18 1.60 -6.02
C THR A 41 -0.17 0.80 -4.78
N ALA A 42 -0.94 1.42 -3.88
CA ALA A 42 -1.55 0.75 -2.74
C ALA A 42 -3.06 0.95 -2.81
N LEU A 43 -3.82 -0.12 -2.66
CA LEU A 43 -5.28 -0.06 -2.61
C LEU A 43 -5.74 -0.06 -1.17
N LEU A 44 -6.43 1.01 -0.77
CA LEU A 44 -6.89 1.21 0.59
C LEU A 44 -8.39 0.92 0.69
N VAL A 45 -8.78 0.15 1.70
CA VAL A 45 -10.16 0.14 2.17
C VAL A 45 -10.34 1.40 3.03
N ARG A 46 -11.22 2.30 2.59
CA ARG A 46 -11.38 3.65 3.17
C ARG A 46 -11.82 3.65 4.64
N ASP A 47 -12.41 2.55 5.13
CA ASP A 47 -13.03 2.47 6.45
C ASP A 47 -12.04 2.24 7.62
N HIS A 48 -10.73 2.37 7.38
CA HIS A 48 -9.70 2.27 8.42
C HIS A 48 -8.90 3.58 8.53
N GLU A 49 -9.35 4.52 9.35
CA GLU A 49 -8.68 5.83 9.55
C GLU A 49 -7.19 5.70 9.89
N HIS A 50 -6.83 4.70 10.71
CA HIS A 50 -5.43 4.40 11.05
C HIS A 50 -4.58 3.99 9.83
N ALA A 51 -5.19 3.31 8.84
CA ALA A 51 -4.51 2.93 7.61
C ALA A 51 -4.31 4.15 6.71
N VAL A 52 -5.31 5.03 6.60
CA VAL A 52 -5.21 6.29 5.82
C VAL A 52 -4.06 7.16 6.33
N GLY A 53 -3.97 7.34 7.66
CA GLY A 53 -2.87 8.11 8.27
C GLY A 53 -1.50 7.49 8.01
N PHE A 54 -1.38 6.17 8.04
CA PHE A 54 -0.13 5.47 7.73
C PHE A 54 0.31 5.70 6.27
N TRP A 55 -0.58 5.50 5.31
CA TRP A 55 -0.23 5.58 3.89
C TRP A 55 0.14 7.01 3.47
N ARG A 56 -0.55 8.04 4.00
CA ARG A 56 -0.13 9.44 3.82
C ARG A 56 1.26 9.70 4.38
N ALA A 57 1.56 9.21 5.59
CA ALA A 57 2.89 9.35 6.18
C ALA A 57 3.98 8.60 5.40
N ALA A 58 3.61 7.57 4.62
CA ALA A 58 4.49 6.85 3.71
C ALA A 58 4.60 7.50 2.31
N GLY A 59 3.99 8.68 2.08
CA GLY A 59 4.06 9.39 0.80
C GLY A 59 3.06 8.93 -0.26
N PHE A 60 2.11 8.06 0.11
CA PHE A 60 1.02 7.66 -0.78
C PHE A 60 -0.12 8.68 -0.66
N GLU A 61 -0.34 9.40 -1.75
CA GLU A 61 -1.49 10.28 -1.88
C GLU A 61 -2.74 9.50 -2.33
N PRO A 62 -3.93 9.82 -1.81
CA PRO A 62 -5.17 9.24 -2.31
C PRO A 62 -5.35 9.56 -3.80
N ASP A 63 -5.43 8.53 -4.64
CA ASP A 63 -5.85 8.71 -6.03
C ASP A 63 -7.38 8.67 -6.10
N GLU A 64 -8.00 9.85 -6.20
CA GLU A 64 -9.47 9.99 -6.30
C GLU A 64 -10.06 9.30 -7.54
N LYS A 65 -9.23 9.00 -8.56
CA LYS A 65 -9.67 8.32 -9.79
C LYS A 65 -9.69 6.80 -9.64
N VAL A 66 -9.09 6.25 -8.58
CA VAL A 66 -8.98 4.81 -8.33
C VAL A 66 -9.93 4.42 -7.20
N ALA A 67 -11.19 4.17 -7.55
CA ALA A 67 -12.16 3.52 -6.66
C ALA A 67 -12.29 2.03 -7.06
N ARG A 68 -11.81 1.11 -6.21
CA ARG A 68 -11.91 -0.34 -6.49
C ARG A 68 -13.17 -0.95 -5.89
N SER A 69 -14.00 -1.52 -6.76
CA SER A 69 -15.05 -2.49 -6.43
C SER A 69 -15.04 -3.60 -7.47
N VAL A 70 -15.21 -4.86 -7.06
CA VAL A 70 -15.03 -6.02 -7.95
C VAL A 70 -16.19 -7.00 -7.81
N LYS A 71 -16.75 -7.42 -8.95
CA LYS A 71 -17.57 -8.64 -9.10
C LYS A 71 -17.81 -8.92 -10.59
N MET A 72 -17.65 -10.17 -11.03
CA MET A 72 -18.42 -10.70 -12.16
C MET A 72 -18.90 -12.10 -11.79
N LEU A 73 -20.20 -12.35 -11.94
CA LEU A 73 -20.82 -13.62 -11.65
C LEU A 73 -21.65 -14.08 -12.84
N SER A 74 -21.06 -15.01 -13.59
CA SER A 74 -21.60 -16.13 -14.39
C SER A 74 -20.61 -16.41 -15.51
#